data_AF-A0A6V8P3B7-F1
#
_entry.id   AF-A0A6V8P3B7-F1
#
_cell.length_a   1.000
_cell.length_b   1.000
_cell.length_c   1.000
_cell.angle_alpha   90.00
_cell.angle_beta   90.00
_cell.angle_gamma   90.00
#
_symmetry.space_group_name_H-M   'P 1'
#
loop_
_entity.id
_entity.type
_entity.pdbx_description
1 polymer ?
#
loop_
_entity_poly.entity_id
_entity_poly.type
_entity_poly.pdbx_seq_one_letter_code
_entity_poly.pdbx_strand_id
1 'polypeptide(L)' 'MYMGVQGLITKGAIAFASVIATQILSKFGSTFDKPFGIYLCGPVAALFTLIGFIIFLHYPFRE' A
#
# COMPACT_ATOMS: atom_id res chain seq x y z
N MET A 1 -14.71 4.91 20.74
CA MET A 1 -14.91 4.25 19.43
C MET A 1 -13.89 4.68 18.37
N TYR A 2 -13.43 5.94 18.35
CA TYR A 2 -12.42 6.45 17.40
C TYR A 2 -11.14 5.60 17.31
N MET A 3 -10.51 5.29 18.46
CA MET A 3 -9.29 4.49 18.51
C MET A 3 -9.50 3.02 18.06
N GLY A 4 -10.71 2.48 18.23
CA GLY A 4 -11.04 1.12 17.78
C GLY A 4 -11.19 1.03 16.26
N VAL A 5 -11.95 1.96 15.67
CA VAL A 5 -12.13 2.05 14.22
C VAL A 5 -10.82 2.41 13.52
N GLN A 6 -10.07 3.36 14.07
CA GLN A 6 -8.74 3.73 13.57
C GLN A 6 -7.79 2.51 13.58
N GLY A 7 -7.75 1.76 14.68
CA GLY A 7 -6.92 0.55 14.76
C GLY A 7 -7.33 -0.53 13.75
N LEU A 8 -8.63 -0.70 13.50
CA LEU A 8 -9.14 -1.68 12.55
C LEU A 8 -8.81 -1.29 11.11
N ILE A 9 -8.96 -0.01 10.75
CA ILE A 9 -8.59 0.53 9.43
C ILE A 9 -7.08 0.38 9.20
N THR A 10 -6.24 0.80 10.15
CA THR A 10 -4.78 0.72 9.99
C THR A 10 -4.30 -0.72 9.87
N LYS A 11 -4.83 -1.64 10.69
CA LYS A 11 -4.46 -3.07 10.59
C LYS A 11 -4.96 -3.70 9.29
N GLY A 12 -6.16 -3.34 8.84
CA GLY A 12 -6.68 -3.75 7.53
C GLY A 12 -5.78 -3.28 6.38
N ALA A 13 -5.35 -2.02 6.42
CA ALA A 13 -4.43 -1.46 5.42
C ALA A 13 -3.09 -2.18 5.42
N ILE A 14 -2.51 -2.47 6.60
CA ILE A 14 -1.25 -3.23 6.72
C ILE A 14 -1.40 -4.64 6.14
N ALA A 15 -2.50 -5.34 6.46
CA ALA A 15 -2.77 -6.67 5.94
C ALA A 15 -2.94 -6.67 4.41
N PHE A 16 -3.58 -5.64 3.86
CA PHE A 16 -3.77 -5.51 2.42
C PHE A 16 -2.43 -5.22 1.71
N ALA A 17 -1.63 -4.32 2.29
CA ALA A 17 -0.31 -3.97 1.77
C ALA A 17 0.64 -5.18 1.74
N SER A 18 0.64 -6.01 2.78
CA SER A 18 1.48 -7.20 2.84
C SER A 18 1.07 -8.26 1.80
N VAL A 19 -0.23 -8.44 1.55
CA VAL A 19 -0.72 -9.33 0.48
C VAL A 19 -0.26 -8.84 -0.90
N ILE A 20 -0.44 -7.55 -1.20
CA ILE A 20 -0.04 -6.97 -2.49
C ILE A 20 1.47 -7.12 -2.71
N ALA A 21 2.28 -6.74 -1.72
CA ALA A 21 3.73 -6.84 -1.79
C ALA A 21 4.19 -8.30 -2.01
N THR A 22 3.58 -9.25 -1.29
CA THR A 22 3.89 -10.68 -1.43
C THR A 22 3.55 -11.21 -2.82
N GLN A 23 2.40 -10.80 -3.39
CA GLN A 23 2.00 -11.22 -4.73
C GLN A 23 2.92 -10.66 -5.82
N ILE A 24 3.35 -9.40 -5.69
CA ILE A 24 4.31 -8.78 -6.61
C ILE A 24 5.63 -9.57 -6.56
N LEU A 25 6.12 -9.83 -5.35
CA LEU A 25 7.39 -10.50 -5.15
C LEU A 25 7.36 -11.97 -5.59
N SER A 26 6.22 -12.66 -5.39
CA SER A 26 6.02 -14.04 -5.82
C SER A 26 5.94 -14.17 -7.34
N LYS A 27 5.32 -13.22 -8.05
CA LYS A 27 5.16 -13.27 -9.52
C LYS A 27 6.38 -12.75 -10.28
N PHE A 28 7.00 -11.67 -9.80
CA PHE A 28 8.13 -11.01 -10.49
C PHE A 28 9.51 -11.40 -9.96
N GLY A 29 9.56 -12.19 -8.87
CA GLY A 29 10.79 -12.70 -8.28
C GLY A 29 11.43 -11.77 -7.25
N SER A 30 12.13 -12.37 -6.31
CA SER A 30 12.90 -11.73 -5.22
C SER A 30 14.38 -12.11 -5.23
N THR A 31 14.82 -12.93 -6.20
CA THR A 31 16.17 -13.51 -6.24
C THR A 31 17.07 -12.68 -7.18
N PHE A 32 18.39 -12.75 -7.01
CA PHE A 32 19.38 -12.10 -7.88
C PHE A 32 19.15 -12.34 -9.39
N ASP A 33 18.63 -13.51 -9.75
CA ASP A 33 18.29 -13.88 -11.12
C ASP A 33 17.07 -13.12 -11.69
N LYS A 34 16.14 -12.69 -10.82
CA LYS A 34 14.89 -11.98 -11.18
C LYS A 34 14.60 -10.87 -10.16
N PRO A 35 15.31 -9.73 -10.22
CA PRO A 35 15.15 -8.63 -9.26
C PRO A 35 13.92 -7.74 -9.55
N PHE A 36 13.17 -8.02 -10.62
CA PHE A 36 12.08 -7.15 -11.09
C PHE A 36 10.98 -6.94 -10.05
N GLY A 37 10.72 -7.91 -9.17
CA GLY A 37 9.74 -7.74 -8.09
C GLY A 37 10.11 -6.62 -7.11
N ILE A 38 11.39 -6.47 -6.80
CA ILE A 38 11.90 -5.40 -5.91
C ILE A 38 11.77 -4.04 -6.61
N TYR A 39 12.16 -3.96 -7.88
CA TYR A 39 12.05 -2.72 -8.66
C TYR A 39 10.60 -2.28 -8.88
N LEU A 40 9.65 -3.20 -9.03
CA LEU A 40 8.23 -2.86 -9.17
C LEU A 40 7.55 -2.51 -7.85
N CYS A 41 8.04 -3.02 -6.72
CA CYS A 41 7.42 -2.77 -5.43
C CYS A 41 7.41 -1.26 -5.07
N GLY A 42 8.52 -0.55 -5.36
CA GLY A 42 8.64 0.89 -5.13
C GLY A 42 7.63 1.74 -5.92
N PRO A 43 7.56 1.63 -7.27
CA PRO A 43 6.58 2.30 -8.11
C PRO A 43 5.13 1.98 -7.71
N VAL A 44 4.83 0.73 -7.37
CA VAL A 44 3.47 0.35 -6.94
C VAL A 44 3.11 1.02 -5.61
N ALA A 45 4.03 1.05 -4.64
CA ALA A 45 3.84 1.77 -3.39
C ALA A 45 3.64 3.27 -3.63
N ALA A 46 4.47 3.89 -4.49
CA ALA A 46 4.36 5.30 -4.83
C ALA A 46 3.01 5.65 -5.48
N LEU A 47 2.51 4.81 -6.38
CA LEU A 47 1.18 4.98 -6.98
C LEU A 47 0.07 4.92 -5.93
N PHE A 48 0.11 3.95 -5.02
CA PHE A 48 -0.88 3.84 -3.94
C PHE A 48 -0.85 5.06 -3.01
N THR A 49 0.35 5.54 -2.64
CA THR A 49 0.50 6.74 -1.82
C THR A 49 0.00 7.99 -2.55
N LEU A 50 0.28 8.13 -3.84
CA LEU A 50 -0.18 9.26 -4.65
C LEU A 50 -1.70 9.27 -4.78
N ILE A 51 -2.34 8.11 -4.99
CA ILE A 51 -3.80 7.98 -4.99
C ILE A 51 -4.36 8.40 -3.62
N GLY A 52 -3.78 7.90 -2.52
CA GLY A 52 -4.18 8.29 -1.17
C GLY A 52 -4.06 9.79 -0.92
N PHE A 53 -3.00 10.42 -1.43
CA PHE A 53 -2.78 11.86 -1.36
C PHE A 53 -3.83 12.65 -2.15
N ILE A 54 -4.17 12.22 -3.37
CA ILE A 54 -5.24 12.86 -4.17
C ILE A 54 -6.60 12.74 -3.46
N ILE A 55 -6.92 11.55 -2.92
CA ILE A 55 -8.15 11.35 -2.16
C ILE A 55 -8.18 12.28 -0.94
N PHE A 56 -7.05 12.42 -0.24
CA PHE A 56 -6.93 13.31 0.91
C PHE A 56 -7.10 14.78 0.53
N LEU A 57 -6.57 15.22 -0.62
CA LEU A 57 -6.76 16.55 -1.18
C LEU A 57 -8.23 16.87 -1.47
N HIS A 58 -8.99 15.87 -1.93
CA HIS A 58 -10.41 16.03 -2.23
C HIS A 58 -11.31 15.76 -1.02
N TYR A 59 -10.74 15.32 0.10
CA TYR A 59 -11.50 15.05 1.31
C TYR A 59 -11.92 16.40 1.91
N PRO A 60 -13.22 16.71 1.98
CA PRO A 60 -13.67 17.97 2.54
C PRO A 60 -13.43 17.92 4.05
N PHE A 61 -12.33 18.52 4.50
CA PHE A 61 -12.22 18.98 5.88
C PHE A 61 -13.15 20.17 6.05
N ARG A 62 -14.46 19.87 6.10
CA ARG A 62 -15.47 20.80 6.54
C ARG A 62 -15.46 20.73 8.06
N GLU A 63 -14.85 21.73 8.69
CA GLU A 63 -15.09 22.03 10.09
C GLU A 63 -16.58 22.19 10.38
#